data_AF-Q86DV4-F1
#
_entry.id   AF-Q86DV4-F1
#
_cell.length_a   1.000
_cell.length_b   1.000
_cell.length_c   1.000
_cell.angle_alpha   90.00
_cell.angle_beta   90.00
_cell.angle_gamma   90.00
#
_symmetry.space_group_name_H-M   'P 1'
#
loop_
_entity.id
_entity.type
_entity.pdbx_description
1 polymer ?
#
loop_
_entity_poly.entity_id
_entity_poly.type
_entity_poly.pdbx_seq_one_letter_code
_entity_poly.pdbx_strand_id
1 'polypeptide(L)'
;MSSEDCEHELLALESIYEDKYQLVQSTPKRKIKVYLVGQSDDSLSMKVKCQLLFELTDKYPNKAPKYQILKPENLSDEDISDMHNIINEVIERSLGFVMLFDILTDVQQKLDNVCLKLLNRQRHEAKEKRKAMKLEEEAKFRGEKVTVESFLEWNTKFRAEMESIEDKLSDDQSIKRLPGRELFLKDNHYDDSDLTFLETNGGEVVEIDEHLFVDIGDIDLDDDLDVDDDSNDNNQTVLTGIAVDLSWQYFNELVYWKFLFYLRVPV
;
A
#
# COMPACT_ATOMS: atom_id res chain seq x y z
N MET A 1 31.23 -36.50 -12.87
CA MET A 1 30.75 -36.28 -11.50
C MET A 1 30.27 -37.58 -10.91
N SER A 2 30.56 -37.76 -9.62
CA SER A 2 30.29 -39.00 -8.89
C SER A 2 28.83 -39.03 -8.47
N SER A 3 28.27 -40.23 -8.28
CA SER A 3 26.92 -40.41 -7.72
C SER A 3 26.76 -39.69 -6.38
N GLU A 4 27.85 -39.55 -5.62
CA GLU A 4 27.96 -38.84 -4.36
C GLU A 4 27.59 -37.35 -4.48
N ASP A 5 28.00 -36.67 -5.57
CA ASP A 5 27.70 -35.24 -5.78
C ASP A 5 26.19 -35.00 -5.91
N CYS A 6 25.49 -35.93 -6.55
CA CYS A 6 24.04 -35.88 -6.67
C CYS A 6 23.35 -36.10 -5.32
N GLU A 7 23.90 -36.95 -4.45
CA GLU A 7 23.33 -37.16 -3.11
C GLU A 7 23.54 -35.95 -2.21
N HIS A 8 24.72 -35.33 -2.26
CA HIS A 8 24.99 -34.09 -1.54
C HIS A 8 24.08 -32.95 -1.99
N GLU A 9 23.78 -32.81 -3.28
CA GLU A 9 22.80 -31.83 -3.77
C GLU A 9 21.42 -32.04 -3.13
N LEU A 10 20.94 -33.29 -3.06
CA LEU A 10 19.63 -33.57 -2.49
C LEU A 10 19.55 -33.31 -0.99
N LEU A 11 20.59 -33.68 -0.24
CA LEU A 11 20.68 -33.38 1.19
C LEU A 11 20.72 -31.87 1.44
N ALA A 12 21.44 -31.12 0.59
CA ALA A 12 21.47 -29.68 0.67
C ALA A 12 20.07 -29.08 0.40
N LEU A 13 19.37 -29.55 -0.63
CA LEU A 13 18.02 -29.09 -0.94
C LEU A 13 17.01 -29.43 0.17
N GLU A 14 17.11 -30.61 0.77
CA GLU A 14 16.29 -30.99 1.92
C GLU A 14 16.52 -30.04 3.11
N SER A 15 17.76 -29.63 3.36
CA SER A 15 18.08 -28.67 4.43
C SER A 15 17.74 -27.22 4.11
N ILE A 16 17.76 -26.80 2.83
CA ILE A 16 17.43 -25.41 2.45
C ILE A 16 15.93 -25.19 2.46
N TYR A 17 15.19 -26.17 1.92
CA TYR A 17 13.75 -26.03 1.71
C TYR A 17 12.93 -26.65 2.84
N GLU A 18 13.51 -27.51 3.68
CA GLU A 18 12.88 -28.12 4.87
C GLU A 18 11.42 -28.52 4.58
N ASP A 19 10.45 -27.82 5.17
CA ASP A 19 9.00 -28.06 5.01
C ASP A 19 8.46 -27.93 3.58
N LYS A 20 9.18 -27.21 2.71
CA LYS A 20 8.83 -26.99 1.29
C LYS A 20 9.39 -28.09 0.39
N TYR A 21 10.16 -29.03 0.90
CA TYR A 21 10.72 -30.16 0.15
C TYR A 21 9.94 -31.45 0.41
N GLN A 22 9.60 -32.17 -0.66
CA GLN A 22 8.92 -33.46 -0.57
C GLN A 22 9.58 -34.49 -1.50
N LEU A 23 10.15 -35.52 -0.91
CA LEU A 23 10.60 -36.70 -1.65
C LEU A 23 9.41 -37.60 -1.97
N VAL A 24 8.99 -37.61 -3.25
CA VAL A 24 7.83 -38.38 -3.71
C VAL A 24 8.17 -39.83 -3.97
N GLN A 25 9.39 -40.12 -4.44
CA GLN A 25 9.85 -41.47 -4.75
C GLN A 25 11.37 -41.57 -4.58
N SER A 26 11.85 -42.62 -3.90
CA SER A 26 13.27 -42.84 -3.64
C SER A 26 13.95 -43.82 -4.64
N THR A 27 13.25 -44.87 -5.09
CA THR A 27 13.77 -45.84 -6.07
C THR A 27 12.67 -46.30 -7.04
N PRO A 28 12.97 -46.61 -8.33
CA PRO A 28 14.25 -46.52 -9.04
C PRO A 28 14.56 -45.14 -9.64
N LYS A 29 13.57 -44.24 -9.77
CA LYS A 29 13.80 -42.85 -10.21
C LYS A 29 13.42 -41.90 -9.09
N ARG A 30 14.39 -41.11 -8.63
CA ARG A 30 14.15 -40.14 -7.56
C ARG A 30 13.22 -39.04 -8.08
N LYS A 31 12.08 -38.88 -7.41
CA LYS A 31 11.11 -37.81 -7.70
C LYS A 31 11.04 -36.85 -6.54
N ILE A 32 11.29 -35.58 -6.83
CA ILE A 32 11.41 -34.52 -5.84
C ILE A 32 10.39 -33.47 -6.17
N LYS A 33 9.64 -33.02 -5.17
CA LYS A 33 8.69 -31.93 -5.30
C LYS A 33 9.10 -30.80 -4.37
N VAL A 34 9.23 -29.59 -4.90
CA VAL A 34 9.56 -28.39 -4.14
C VAL A 34 8.43 -27.37 -4.28
N TYR A 35 8.04 -26.78 -3.17
CA TYR A 35 7.00 -25.77 -3.09
C TYR A 35 7.64 -24.39 -3.09
N LEU A 36 7.36 -23.60 -4.11
CA LEU A 36 7.87 -22.24 -4.24
C LEU A 36 6.74 -21.23 -4.05
N VAL A 37 7.05 -20.18 -3.29
CA VAL A 37 6.11 -19.11 -2.99
C VAL A 37 6.85 -17.80 -3.25
N GLY A 38 6.29 -16.97 -4.12
CA GLY A 38 6.83 -15.64 -4.37
C GLY A 38 6.80 -14.81 -3.09
N GLN A 39 7.91 -14.14 -2.79
CA GLN A 39 8.07 -13.32 -1.61
C GLN A 39 7.42 -11.96 -1.86
N SER A 40 6.40 -11.64 -1.08
CA SER A 40 5.70 -10.36 -1.12
C SER A 40 5.70 -9.71 0.26
N ASP A 41 5.55 -8.38 0.28
CA ASP A 41 5.03 -7.65 1.44
C ASP A 41 3.75 -8.36 1.94
N ASP A 42 3.64 -8.55 3.26
CA ASP A 42 2.53 -9.22 3.95
C ASP A 42 1.15 -8.54 3.72
N SER A 43 1.14 -7.35 3.11
CA SER A 43 -0.06 -6.60 2.73
C SER A 43 -0.83 -7.18 1.54
N LEU A 44 -0.29 -8.19 0.83
CA LEU A 44 -0.94 -8.80 -0.32
C LEU A 44 -1.74 -10.05 0.06
N SER A 45 -3.04 -10.02 -0.22
CA SER A 45 -3.91 -11.21 -0.15
C SER A 45 -3.62 -12.24 -1.25
N MET A 46 -2.96 -11.83 -2.35
CA MET A 46 -2.62 -12.68 -3.49
C MET A 46 -1.14 -13.07 -3.48
N LYS A 47 -0.85 -14.25 -2.91
CA LYS A 47 0.48 -14.85 -2.96
C LYS A 47 0.64 -15.65 -4.26
N VAL A 48 1.71 -15.41 -5.00
CA VAL A 48 2.06 -16.20 -6.19
C VAL A 48 2.72 -17.49 -5.71
N LYS A 49 2.25 -18.65 -6.16
CA LYS A 49 2.83 -19.93 -5.74
C LYS A 49 2.82 -20.96 -6.85
N CYS A 50 3.80 -21.85 -6.83
CA CYS A 50 3.88 -22.99 -7.73
C CYS A 50 4.60 -24.17 -7.07
N GLN A 51 4.48 -25.35 -7.65
CA GLN A 51 5.18 -26.55 -7.24
C GLN A 51 6.02 -27.06 -8.40
N LEU A 52 7.31 -27.31 -8.19
CA LEU A 52 8.16 -27.94 -9.19
C LEU A 52 8.38 -29.41 -8.83
N LEU A 53 8.01 -30.30 -9.75
CA LEU A 53 8.29 -31.73 -9.68
C LEU A 53 9.46 -32.07 -10.60
N PHE A 54 10.54 -32.59 -10.03
CA PHE A 54 11.69 -33.12 -10.75
C PHE A 54 11.69 -34.64 -10.72
N GLU A 55 11.90 -35.28 -11.87
CA GLU A 55 12.24 -36.69 -12.02
C GLU A 55 13.69 -36.79 -12.50
N LEU A 56 14.56 -37.21 -11.58
CA LEU A 56 15.98 -37.44 -11.84
C LEU A 56 16.16 -38.67 -12.72
N THR A 57 17.03 -38.55 -13.73
CA THR A 57 17.41 -39.68 -14.59
C THR A 57 18.66 -40.36 -14.06
N ASP A 58 18.88 -41.62 -14.39
CA ASP A 58 20.06 -42.40 -13.95
C ASP A 58 21.40 -41.81 -14.40
N LYS A 59 21.37 -40.88 -15.38
CA LYS A 59 22.55 -40.18 -15.92
C LYS A 59 22.68 -38.75 -15.44
N TYR A 60 21.81 -38.28 -14.54
CA TYR A 60 21.96 -36.97 -13.92
C TYR A 60 23.26 -36.92 -13.10
N PRO A 61 24.04 -35.83 -13.14
CA PRO A 61 23.77 -34.52 -13.77
C PRO A 61 24.16 -34.39 -15.26
N ASN A 62 24.72 -35.42 -15.90
CA ASN A 62 25.13 -35.36 -17.32
C ASN A 62 23.94 -35.33 -18.29
N LYS A 63 22.74 -35.67 -17.81
CA LYS A 63 21.50 -35.59 -18.57
C LYS A 63 20.47 -34.79 -17.79
N ALA A 64 19.80 -33.89 -18.50
CA ALA A 64 18.75 -33.05 -17.95
C ALA A 64 17.71 -33.84 -17.13
N PRO A 65 17.31 -33.35 -15.95
CA PRO A 65 16.19 -33.91 -15.22
C PRO A 65 14.90 -33.62 -15.99
N LYS A 66 13.91 -34.51 -15.86
CA LYS A 66 12.56 -34.18 -16.31
C LYS A 66 11.91 -33.30 -15.25
N TYR A 67 11.24 -32.23 -15.67
CA TYR A 67 10.57 -31.32 -14.74
C TYR A 67 9.12 -31.07 -15.15
N GLN A 68 8.28 -30.75 -14.18
CA GLN A 68 6.89 -30.37 -14.39
C GLN A 68 6.48 -29.30 -13.37
N ILE A 69 5.89 -28.22 -13.87
CA ILE A 69 5.31 -27.16 -13.04
C ILE A 69 3.87 -27.56 -12.71
N LEU A 70 3.55 -27.62 -11.42
CA LEU A 70 2.27 -28.06 -10.88
C LEU A 70 1.64 -26.95 -10.04
N LYS A 71 0.31 -26.88 -10.06
CA LYS A 71 -0.50 -25.91 -9.28
C LYS A 71 0.01 -24.46 -9.38
N PRO A 72 0.21 -23.90 -10.58
CA PRO A 72 0.50 -22.48 -10.71
C PRO A 72 -0.71 -21.67 -10.23
N GLU A 73 -0.53 -20.81 -9.24
CA GLU A 73 -1.53 -19.87 -8.76
C GLU A 73 -1.05 -18.44 -8.95
N ASN A 74 -1.92 -17.59 -9.49
CA ASN A 74 -1.61 -16.20 -9.84
C ASN A 74 -0.45 -16.05 -10.84
N LEU A 75 -0.19 -17.08 -11.66
CA LEU A 75 0.66 -16.99 -12.86
C LEU A 75 -0.18 -16.91 -14.12
N SER A 76 0.26 -16.11 -15.10
CA SER A 76 -0.26 -16.15 -16.46
C SER A 76 0.40 -17.24 -17.30
N ASP A 77 -0.20 -17.62 -18.44
CA ASP A 77 0.38 -18.61 -19.36
C ASP A 77 1.73 -18.14 -19.94
N GLU A 78 1.90 -16.83 -20.13
CA GLU A 78 3.16 -16.21 -20.55
C GLU A 78 4.24 -16.39 -19.47
N ASP A 79 3.90 -16.16 -18.19
CA ASP A 79 4.83 -16.38 -17.08
C ASP A 79 5.27 -17.84 -16.97
N ILE A 80 4.36 -18.79 -17.23
CA ILE A 80 4.67 -20.22 -17.23
C ILE A 80 5.61 -20.56 -18.40
N SER A 81 5.34 -20.02 -19.59
CA SER A 81 6.22 -20.18 -20.76
C SER A 81 7.62 -19.61 -20.50
N ASP A 82 7.71 -18.44 -19.89
CA ASP A 82 8.99 -17.84 -19.50
C ASP A 82 9.74 -18.70 -18.49
N MET A 83 9.05 -19.26 -17.49
CA MET A 83 9.67 -20.20 -16.55
C MET A 83 10.24 -21.42 -17.28
N HIS A 84 9.54 -21.98 -18.27
CA HIS A 84 10.07 -23.07 -19.09
C HIS A 84 11.36 -22.67 -19.81
N ASN A 85 11.42 -21.47 -20.38
CA ASN A 85 12.61 -20.95 -21.05
C ASN A 85 13.79 -20.82 -20.08
N ILE A 86 13.55 -20.20 -18.92
CA ILE A 86 14.56 -20.04 -17.86
C ILE A 86 15.11 -21.40 -17.42
N ILE A 87 14.23 -22.38 -17.15
CA ILE A 87 14.65 -23.73 -16.74
C ILE A 87 15.51 -24.38 -17.82
N ASN A 88 15.13 -24.27 -19.09
CA ASN A 88 15.89 -24.85 -20.20
C ASN A 88 17.26 -24.17 -20.36
N GLU A 89 17.35 -22.85 -20.22
CA GLU A 89 18.62 -22.11 -20.25
C GLU A 89 19.56 -22.55 -19.14
N VAL A 90 19.06 -22.75 -17.92
CA VAL A 90 19.86 -23.25 -16.79
C VAL A 90 20.34 -24.68 -17.05
N ILE A 91 19.46 -25.54 -17.58
CA ILE A 91 19.82 -26.93 -17.93
C ILE A 91 20.95 -26.97 -18.97
N GLU A 92 20.89 -26.12 -19.99
CA GLU A 92 21.93 -26.05 -21.03
C GLU A 92 23.24 -25.49 -20.48
N ARG A 93 23.17 -24.48 -19.62
CA ARG A 93 24.33 -23.82 -19.00
C ARG A 93 25.06 -24.73 -18.00
N SER A 94 24.31 -25.45 -17.18
CA SER A 94 24.84 -26.25 -16.06
C SER A 94 24.92 -27.75 -16.39
N LEU A 95 24.84 -28.13 -17.68
CA LEU A 95 24.91 -29.54 -18.07
C LEU A 95 26.23 -30.17 -17.65
N GLY A 96 26.15 -31.33 -16.99
CA GLY A 96 27.32 -32.00 -16.43
C GLY A 96 27.62 -31.63 -14.98
N PHE A 97 26.89 -30.65 -14.42
CA PHE A 97 26.91 -30.27 -13.00
C PHE A 97 25.53 -30.36 -12.36
N VAL A 98 25.53 -30.45 -11.02
CA VAL A 98 24.31 -30.34 -10.20
C VAL A 98 23.64 -29.00 -10.48
N MET A 99 22.36 -29.01 -10.84
CA MET A 99 21.65 -27.85 -11.41
C MET A 99 20.26 -27.61 -10.78
N LEU A 100 19.80 -28.47 -9.87
CA LEU A 100 18.46 -28.31 -9.27
C LEU A 100 18.37 -27.03 -8.44
N PHE A 101 19.43 -26.69 -7.69
CA PHE A 101 19.46 -25.46 -6.90
C PHE A 101 19.40 -24.21 -7.79
N ASP A 102 20.17 -24.19 -8.88
CA ASP A 102 20.17 -23.09 -9.85
C ASP A 102 18.77 -22.92 -10.46
N ILE A 103 18.14 -24.02 -10.88
CA ILE A 103 16.79 -24.00 -11.42
C ILE A 103 15.80 -23.44 -10.40
N LEU A 104 15.84 -23.91 -9.16
CA LEU A 104 14.94 -23.45 -8.11
C LEU A 104 15.13 -21.96 -7.81
N THR A 105 16.38 -21.48 -7.83
CA THR A 105 16.72 -20.08 -7.57
C THR A 105 16.21 -19.17 -8.68
N ASP A 106 16.46 -19.51 -9.95
CA ASP A 106 16.02 -18.71 -11.08
C ASP A 106 14.48 -18.70 -11.21
N VAL A 107 13.83 -19.83 -10.93
CA VAL A 107 12.37 -19.90 -10.87
C VAL A 107 11.82 -19.06 -9.72
N GLN A 108 12.44 -19.10 -8.53
CA GLN A 108 12.04 -18.26 -7.40
C GLN A 108 12.12 -16.77 -7.76
N GLN A 109 13.21 -16.32 -8.40
CA GLN A 109 13.34 -14.95 -8.86
C GLN A 109 12.24 -14.56 -9.85
N LYS A 110 11.86 -15.46 -10.77
CA LYS A 110 10.74 -15.21 -11.69
C LYS A 110 9.41 -15.05 -10.94
N LEU A 111 9.13 -15.88 -9.94
CA LEU A 111 7.92 -15.76 -9.11
C LEU A 111 7.88 -14.44 -8.36
N ASP A 112 9.00 -14.02 -7.79
CA ASP A 112 9.12 -12.75 -7.07
C ASP A 112 8.87 -11.56 -8.01
N ASN A 113 9.42 -11.60 -9.23
CA ASN A 113 9.16 -10.59 -10.26
C ASN A 113 7.69 -10.52 -10.67
N VAL A 114 7.02 -11.66 -10.84
CA VAL A 114 5.57 -11.68 -11.12
C VAL A 114 4.78 -11.10 -9.96
N CYS A 115 5.16 -11.43 -8.73
CA CYS A 115 4.53 -10.87 -7.53
C CYS A 115 4.67 -9.34 -7.46
N LEU A 116 5.86 -8.81 -7.74
CA LEU A 116 6.11 -7.37 -7.80
C LEU A 116 5.27 -6.68 -8.89
N LYS A 117 5.14 -7.28 -10.08
CA LYS A 117 4.28 -6.75 -11.16
C LYS A 117 2.82 -6.67 -10.73
N LEU A 118 2.31 -7.72 -10.07
CA LEU A 118 0.95 -7.75 -9.55
C LEU A 118 0.71 -6.67 -8.49
N LEU A 119 1.65 -6.48 -7.56
CA LEU A 119 1.59 -5.44 -6.53
C LEU A 119 1.52 -4.04 -7.16
N ASN A 120 2.42 -3.76 -8.11
CA ASN A 120 2.48 -2.47 -8.77
C ASN A 120 1.18 -2.15 -9.52
N ARG A 121 0.59 -3.14 -10.19
CA ARG A 121 -0.70 -2.98 -10.86
C ARG A 121 -1.82 -2.65 -9.86
N GLN A 122 -1.93 -3.39 -8.75
CA GLN A 122 -2.95 -3.12 -7.73
C GLN A 122 -2.77 -1.73 -7.10
N ARG A 123 -1.53 -1.33 -6.80
CA ARG A 123 -1.23 0.00 -6.25
C ARG A 123 -1.61 1.10 -7.22
N HIS A 124 -1.34 0.90 -8.51
CA HIS A 124 -1.70 1.85 -9.56
C HIS A 124 -3.23 1.99 -9.67
N GLU A 125 -3.95 0.88 -9.73
CA GLU A 125 -5.43 0.89 -9.79
C GLU A 125 -6.06 1.54 -8.55
N ALA A 126 -5.53 1.27 -7.35
CA ALA A 126 -5.99 1.91 -6.12
C ALA A 126 -5.75 3.42 -6.12
N LYS A 127 -4.58 3.86 -6.64
CA LYS A 127 -4.25 5.29 -6.77
C LYS A 127 -5.19 6.00 -7.74
N GLU A 128 -5.49 5.39 -8.89
CA GLU A 128 -6.40 5.95 -9.89
C GLU A 128 -7.84 6.02 -9.37
N LYS A 129 -8.32 5.00 -8.65
CA LYS A 129 -9.62 5.06 -7.98
C LYS A 129 -9.70 6.17 -6.94
N ARG A 130 -8.65 6.34 -6.11
CA ARG A 130 -8.59 7.42 -5.12
C ARG A 130 -8.60 8.80 -5.77
N LYS A 131 -7.89 8.98 -6.89
CA LYS A 131 -7.93 10.24 -7.67
C LYS A 131 -9.31 10.51 -8.26
N ALA A 132 -9.96 9.50 -8.82
CA ALA A 132 -11.30 9.66 -9.38
C ALA A 132 -12.33 10.07 -8.33
N MET A 133 -12.29 9.48 -7.13
CA MET A 133 -13.15 9.88 -6.00
C MET A 133 -12.89 11.31 -5.56
N LYS A 134 -11.61 11.70 -5.39
CA LYS A 134 -11.24 13.09 -5.06
C LYS A 134 -11.75 14.08 -6.09
N LEU A 135 -11.61 13.79 -7.39
CA LEU A 135 -12.09 14.68 -8.45
C LEU A 135 -13.61 14.81 -8.45
N GLU A 136 -14.34 13.75 -8.10
CA GLU A 136 -15.79 13.78 -7.97
C GLU A 136 -16.24 14.59 -6.75
N GLU A 137 -15.53 14.48 -5.62
CA GLU A 137 -15.74 15.32 -4.44
C GLU A 137 -15.45 16.79 -4.77
N GLU A 138 -14.28 17.10 -5.34
CA GLU A 138 -13.93 18.44 -5.81
C GLU A 138 -14.96 18.99 -6.80
N ALA A 139 -15.50 18.16 -7.70
CA ALA A 139 -16.55 18.58 -8.62
C ALA A 139 -17.87 18.94 -7.92
N LYS A 140 -18.19 18.28 -6.81
CA LYS A 140 -19.36 18.62 -5.97
C LYS A 140 -19.11 19.86 -5.11
N PHE A 141 -17.86 20.10 -4.71
CA PHE A 141 -17.46 21.26 -3.89
C PHE A 141 -17.07 22.50 -4.69
N ARG A 142 -16.93 22.42 -6.03
CA ARG A 142 -16.80 23.60 -6.89
C ARG A 142 -18.13 24.36 -6.89
N GLY A 143 -18.21 25.38 -6.03
CA GLY A 143 -19.24 26.41 -6.15
C GLY A 143 -19.23 27.03 -7.55
N GLU A 144 -20.39 27.50 -8.00
CA GLU A 144 -20.51 28.19 -9.27
C GLU A 144 -19.65 29.46 -9.25
N LYS A 145 -18.66 29.53 -10.16
CA LYS A 145 -17.86 30.74 -10.31
C LYS A 145 -18.80 31.90 -10.62
N VAL A 146 -18.82 32.92 -9.76
CA VAL A 146 -19.62 34.12 -10.01
C VAL A 146 -19.05 34.82 -11.25
N THR A 147 -19.73 34.70 -12.39
CA THR A 147 -19.38 35.41 -13.62
C THR A 147 -19.84 36.87 -13.53
N VAL A 148 -19.31 37.75 -14.38
CA VAL A 148 -19.73 39.18 -14.41
C VAL A 148 -21.24 39.30 -14.63
N GLU A 149 -21.82 38.43 -15.45
CA GLU A 149 -23.26 38.39 -15.72
C GLU A 149 -24.06 37.93 -14.48
N SER A 150 -23.64 36.83 -13.83
CA SER A 150 -24.26 36.36 -12.58
C SER A 150 -24.13 37.38 -11.44
N PHE A 151 -22.99 38.07 -11.35
CA PHE A 151 -22.78 39.16 -10.41
C PHE A 151 -23.69 40.36 -10.69
N LEU A 152 -23.92 40.72 -11.96
CA LEU A 152 -24.83 41.81 -12.33
C LEU A 152 -26.29 41.45 -12.00
N GLU A 153 -26.72 40.23 -12.30
CA GLU A 153 -28.06 39.74 -11.91
C GLU A 153 -28.23 39.70 -10.39
N TRP A 154 -27.21 39.25 -9.67
CA TRP A 154 -27.21 39.28 -8.21
C TRP A 154 -27.24 40.71 -7.67
N ASN A 155 -26.39 41.60 -8.19
CA ASN A 155 -26.29 43.00 -7.76
C ASN A 155 -27.57 43.77 -8.06
N THR A 156 -28.25 43.49 -9.18
CA THR A 156 -29.55 44.09 -9.49
C THR A 156 -30.64 43.59 -8.53
N LYS A 157 -30.70 42.29 -8.24
CA LYS A 157 -31.61 41.74 -7.22
C LYS A 157 -31.33 42.29 -5.83
N PHE A 158 -30.06 42.37 -5.44
CA PHE A 158 -29.63 42.90 -4.14
C PHE A 158 -29.97 44.38 -3.98
N ARG A 159 -29.73 45.20 -5.01
CA ARG A 159 -30.13 46.62 -5.01
C ARG A 159 -31.63 46.79 -4.93
N ALA A 160 -32.40 45.98 -5.66
CA ALA A 160 -33.86 45.99 -5.57
C ALA A 160 -34.35 45.55 -4.18
N GLU A 161 -33.69 44.58 -3.55
CA GLU A 161 -34.00 44.17 -2.18
C GLU A 161 -33.70 45.29 -1.17
N MET A 162 -32.54 45.96 -1.29
CA MET A 162 -32.18 47.10 -0.45
C MET A 162 -33.13 48.28 -0.62
N GLU A 163 -33.51 48.61 -1.84
CA GLU A 163 -34.49 49.66 -2.12
C GLU A 163 -35.86 49.30 -1.56
N SER A 164 -36.29 48.03 -1.67
CA SER A 164 -37.53 47.56 -1.04
C SER A 164 -37.49 47.59 0.49
N ILE A 165 -36.30 47.47 1.10
CA ILE A 165 -36.10 47.59 2.54
C ILE A 165 -36.08 49.06 2.94
N GLU A 166 -35.47 49.94 2.15
CA GLU A 166 -35.46 51.39 2.38
C GLU A 166 -36.86 51.99 2.25
N ASP A 167 -37.64 51.56 1.26
CA ASP A 167 -39.06 51.91 1.12
C ASP A 167 -39.89 51.43 2.32
N LYS A 168 -39.65 50.20 2.80
CA LYS A 168 -40.32 49.69 4.02
C LYS A 168 -39.88 50.43 5.30
N LEU A 169 -38.63 50.87 5.39
CA LEU A 169 -38.10 51.62 6.53
C LEU A 169 -38.54 53.10 6.52
N SER A 170 -38.81 53.66 5.35
CA SER A 170 -39.31 55.03 5.22
C SER A 170 -40.81 55.14 5.46
N ASP A 171 -41.58 54.08 5.16
CA ASP A 171 -43.01 53.98 5.50
C ASP A 171 -43.23 53.63 7.00
N ASP A 172 -42.27 52.97 7.64
CA ASP A 172 -42.27 52.65 9.07
C ASP A 172 -41.34 53.58 9.86
N GLN A 173 -41.69 54.88 9.92
CA GLN A 173 -41.00 55.89 10.76
C GLN A 173 -41.13 55.64 12.28
N SER A 174 -41.48 54.43 12.72
CA SER A 174 -41.63 54.09 14.14
C SER A 174 -40.51 53.22 14.71
N ILE A 175 -39.64 52.62 13.87
CA ILE A 175 -38.56 51.75 14.36
C ILE A 175 -37.20 52.22 13.83
N LYS A 176 -36.59 53.17 14.54
CA LYS A 176 -35.14 53.41 14.42
C LYS A 176 -34.40 52.12 14.75
N ARG A 177 -33.74 51.50 13.76
CA ARG A 177 -32.82 50.37 13.97
C ARG A 177 -31.74 50.82 14.95
N LEU A 178 -31.80 50.31 16.18
CA LEU A 178 -30.78 50.58 17.20
C LEU A 178 -29.46 49.92 16.77
N PRO A 179 -28.30 50.51 17.09
CA PRO A 179 -27.01 49.89 16.81
C PRO A 179 -26.96 48.50 17.45
N GLY A 180 -26.31 47.52 16.80
CA GLY A 180 -26.39 46.10 17.19
C GLY A 180 -26.14 45.84 18.68
N ARG A 181 -25.21 46.59 19.28
CA ARG A 181 -24.93 46.55 20.73
C ARG A 181 -26.16 46.85 21.61
N GLU A 182 -26.98 47.82 21.23
CA GLU A 182 -28.21 48.17 21.98
C GLU A 182 -29.35 47.19 21.72
N LEU A 183 -29.37 46.54 20.55
CA LEU A 183 -30.33 45.48 20.25
C LEU A 183 -30.08 44.27 21.16
N PHE A 184 -28.82 43.85 21.28
CA PHE A 184 -28.39 42.76 22.16
C PHE A 184 -28.64 43.02 23.65
N LEU A 185 -28.54 44.27 24.10
CA LEU A 185 -28.74 44.63 25.52
C LEU A 185 -30.23 44.79 25.92
N LYS A 186 -31.13 44.96 24.95
CA LYS A 186 -32.57 45.09 25.19
C LYS A 186 -33.32 43.78 24.97
N ASP A 187 -32.79 42.91 24.13
CA ASP A 187 -33.42 41.66 23.77
C ASP A 187 -33.02 40.55 24.77
N ASN A 188 -33.65 40.57 25.94
CA ASN A 188 -33.48 39.51 26.96
C ASN A 188 -34.14 38.18 26.55
N HIS A 189 -34.69 38.09 25.34
CA HIS A 189 -35.33 36.86 24.84
C HIS A 189 -34.33 35.72 24.63
N TYR A 190 -33.03 36.04 24.49
CA TYR A 190 -32.00 35.01 24.33
C TYR A 190 -31.80 34.18 25.61
N ASP A 191 -31.73 34.85 26.77
CA ASP A 191 -31.57 34.19 28.09
C ASP A 191 -32.73 33.23 28.40
N ASP A 192 -33.97 33.64 28.09
CA ASP A 192 -35.15 32.80 28.32
C ASP A 192 -35.24 31.62 27.33
N SER A 193 -34.76 31.78 26.10
CA SER A 193 -34.82 30.72 25.09
C SER A 193 -33.83 29.57 25.34
N ASP A 194 -32.62 29.88 25.84
CA ASP A 194 -31.62 28.87 26.19
C ASP A 194 -32.02 28.10 27.47
N LEU A 195 -32.62 28.78 28.46
CA LEU A 195 -33.17 28.13 29.66
C LEU A 195 -34.35 27.21 29.34
N THR A 196 -35.27 27.64 28.48
CA THR A 196 -36.43 26.83 28.07
C THR A 196 -36.01 25.58 27.29
N PHE A 197 -34.94 25.68 26.49
CA PHE A 197 -34.36 24.56 25.76
C PHE A 197 -33.70 23.52 26.68
N LEU A 198 -32.96 23.98 27.69
CA LEU A 198 -32.34 23.11 28.69
C LEU A 198 -33.39 22.44 29.61
N GLU A 199 -34.43 23.17 30.03
CA GLU A 199 -35.51 22.64 30.86
C GLU A 199 -36.32 21.55 30.13
N THR A 200 -36.59 21.73 28.83
CA THR A 200 -37.32 20.77 28.00
C THR A 200 -36.54 19.48 27.74
N ASN A 201 -35.21 19.56 27.69
CA ASN A 201 -34.32 18.43 27.41
C ASN A 201 -33.66 17.85 28.67
N GLY A 202 -34.03 18.32 29.87
CA GLY A 202 -33.50 17.82 31.14
C GLY A 202 -32.03 18.15 31.40
N GLY A 203 -31.51 19.21 30.79
CA GLY A 203 -30.17 19.72 31.03
C GLY A 203 -30.09 20.41 32.38
N GLU A 204 -29.18 19.96 33.25
CA GLU A 204 -28.86 20.64 34.50
C GLU A 204 -28.18 21.98 34.20
N VAL A 205 -28.63 23.06 34.85
CA VAL A 205 -27.95 24.37 34.79
C VAL A 205 -26.65 24.24 35.57
N VAL A 206 -25.56 23.99 34.84
CA VAL A 206 -24.21 23.93 35.40
C VAL A 206 -23.67 25.35 35.48
N GLU A 207 -23.58 25.91 36.68
CA GLU A 207 -22.84 27.16 36.92
C GLU A 207 -21.35 26.89 36.66
N ILE A 208 -20.80 27.56 35.64
CA ILE A 208 -19.38 27.44 35.30
C ILE A 208 -18.58 28.23 36.32
N ASP A 209 -17.87 27.55 37.21
CA ASP A 209 -16.96 28.17 38.16
C ASP A 209 -15.71 28.69 37.41
N GLU A 210 -15.62 30.00 37.24
CA GLU A 210 -14.51 30.69 36.57
C GLU A 210 -13.14 30.39 37.21
N HIS A 211 -13.11 29.91 38.46
CA HIS A 211 -11.88 29.51 39.14
C HIS A 211 -11.27 28.20 38.61
N LEU A 212 -12.03 27.37 37.88
CA LEU A 212 -11.55 26.11 37.28
C LEU A 212 -10.65 26.33 36.05
N PHE A 213 -10.75 27.50 35.41
CA PHE A 213 -9.98 27.86 34.21
C PHE A 213 -8.70 28.63 34.51
N VAL A 214 -8.42 28.95 35.78
CA VAL A 214 -7.22 29.69 36.18
C VAL A 214 -6.00 28.77 36.31
N ASP A 215 -6.19 27.47 36.55
CA ASP A 215 -5.11 26.49 36.79
C ASP A 215 -4.69 25.68 35.54
N ILE A 216 -5.34 25.90 34.39
CA ILE A 216 -4.79 25.48 33.09
C ILE A 216 -3.76 26.55 32.69
N GLY A 217 -2.56 26.41 33.25
CA GLY A 217 -1.42 27.26 32.91
C GLY A 217 -1.20 27.29 31.40
N ASP A 218 -0.68 28.42 30.91
CA ASP A 218 -0.33 28.69 29.51
C ASP A 218 -0.08 27.40 28.72
N ILE A 219 -1.07 26.99 27.93
CA ILE A 219 -0.87 25.94 26.94
C ILE A 219 -0.01 26.58 25.86
N ASP A 220 1.31 26.36 25.95
CA ASP A 220 2.26 26.66 24.90
C ASP A 220 1.83 25.90 23.63
N LEU A 221 1.11 26.59 22.75
CA LEU A 221 0.78 26.15 21.40
C LEU A 221 1.98 26.41 20.49
N ASP A 222 3.08 25.71 20.73
CA ASP A 222 4.17 25.61 19.76
C ASP A 222 4.30 24.16 19.29
N ASP A 223 4.18 24.03 17.96
CA ASP A 223 4.55 22.91 17.08
C ASP A 223 3.74 21.60 17.14
N ASP A 224 2.53 21.63 16.56
CA ASP A 224 1.99 20.50 15.76
C ASP A 224 0.97 21.00 14.71
N LEU A 225 1.40 21.98 13.90
CA LEU A 225 0.75 22.29 12.63
C LEU A 225 1.36 21.42 11.54
N ASP A 226 0.80 20.23 11.33
CA ASP A 226 0.92 19.52 10.06
C ASP A 226 0.16 20.32 8.98
N VAL A 227 0.86 21.31 8.43
CA VAL A 227 0.47 22.01 7.21
C VAL A 227 0.76 21.06 6.04
N ASP A 228 -0.28 20.39 5.56
CA ASP A 228 -0.30 19.84 4.20
C ASP A 228 -0.19 21.02 3.20
N ASP A 229 1.05 21.40 2.83
CA ASP A 229 1.35 22.28 1.70
C ASP A 229 1.73 21.44 0.48
N ASP A 230 0.76 21.26 -0.41
CA ASP A 230 0.96 20.80 -1.77
C ASP A 230 1.29 22.01 -2.65
N SER A 231 2.58 22.34 -2.78
CA SER A 231 3.09 23.30 -3.75
C SER A 231 4.37 22.77 -4.44
N ASN A 232 4.15 22.24 -5.63
CA ASN A 232 5.14 21.86 -6.65
C ASN A 232 6.20 22.94 -6.96
N ASP A 233 7.50 22.64 -6.81
CA ASP A 233 8.51 23.10 -7.77
C ASP A 233 9.74 22.18 -7.85
N ASN A 234 10.23 22.04 -9.08
CA ASN A 234 11.30 21.18 -9.51
C ASN A 234 12.67 21.76 -9.13
N ASN A 235 13.51 20.98 -8.45
CA ASN A 235 14.94 20.91 -8.78
C ASN A 235 15.63 19.70 -8.14
N GLN A 236 15.93 18.75 -9.02
CA GLN A 236 17.11 17.89 -9.05
C GLN A 236 18.10 18.01 -7.88
N THR A 237 18.10 17.03 -6.98
CA THR A 237 19.31 16.42 -6.43
C THR A 237 19.00 14.97 -6.06
N VAL A 238 19.45 14.07 -6.91
CA VAL A 238 19.66 12.64 -6.64
C VAL A 238 20.34 12.46 -5.28
N LEU A 239 19.84 11.59 -4.40
CA LEU A 239 20.59 10.79 -3.41
C LEU A 239 19.59 10.09 -2.46
N THR A 240 18.92 9.04 -2.92
CA THR A 240 18.41 7.99 -2.02
C THR A 240 18.69 6.63 -2.65
N GLY A 241 19.30 5.73 -1.88
CA GLY A 241 19.39 4.33 -2.27
C GLY A 241 20.75 3.67 -2.05
N ILE A 242 21.25 3.64 -0.82
CA ILE A 242 22.17 2.58 -0.37
C ILE A 242 21.93 2.32 1.13
N ALA A 243 20.82 1.67 1.48
CA ALA A 243 20.64 1.13 2.83
C ALA A 243 19.57 0.02 2.91
N VAL A 244 19.45 -0.84 1.90
CA VAL A 244 18.68 -2.10 2.07
C VAL A 244 19.25 -3.30 1.29
N ASP A 245 20.24 -3.07 0.42
CA ASP A 245 20.80 -4.14 -0.45
C ASP A 245 21.81 -5.07 0.25
N LEU A 246 22.33 -4.67 1.42
CA LEU A 246 23.31 -5.48 2.13
C LEU A 246 22.69 -6.68 2.85
N SER A 247 21.38 -6.71 3.12
CA SER A 247 20.78 -7.88 3.78
C SER A 247 20.53 -9.04 2.81
N TRP A 248 20.16 -8.74 1.57
CA TRP A 248 19.81 -9.75 0.55
C TRP A 248 21.04 -10.36 -0.12
N GLN A 249 22.05 -9.53 -0.41
CA GLN A 249 23.31 -10.01 -0.95
C GLN A 249 24.04 -10.90 0.05
N TYR A 250 23.96 -10.58 1.35
CA TYR A 250 24.50 -11.44 2.41
C TYR A 250 23.68 -12.71 2.64
N PHE A 251 22.35 -12.71 2.46
CA PHE A 251 21.55 -13.93 2.61
C PHE A 251 21.82 -14.92 1.47
N ASN A 252 21.85 -14.45 0.22
CA ASN A 252 22.22 -15.31 -0.92
C ASN A 252 23.69 -15.74 -0.86
N GLU A 253 24.61 -14.87 -0.41
CA GLU A 253 25.99 -15.30 -0.13
C GLU A 253 26.03 -16.34 0.99
N LEU A 254 25.35 -16.14 2.14
CA LEU A 254 25.36 -17.12 3.24
C LEU A 254 24.78 -18.47 2.81
N VAL A 255 23.70 -18.49 2.03
CA VAL A 255 23.12 -19.74 1.50
C VAL A 255 24.05 -20.40 0.49
N TYR A 256 24.64 -19.62 -0.43
CA TYR A 256 25.59 -20.11 -1.42
C TYR A 256 26.89 -20.61 -0.77
N TRP A 257 27.41 -19.91 0.23
CA TRP A 257 28.58 -20.32 1.01
C TRP A 257 28.28 -21.54 1.89
N LYS A 258 27.05 -21.69 2.41
CA LYS A 258 26.63 -22.90 3.14
C LYS A 258 26.52 -24.10 2.18
N PHE A 259 26.02 -23.90 0.96
CA PHE A 259 26.00 -24.90 -0.10
C PHE A 259 27.43 -25.31 -0.53
N LEU A 260 28.30 -24.34 -0.79
CA LEU A 260 29.71 -24.57 -1.14
C LEU A 260 30.51 -25.21 0.02
N PHE A 261 30.19 -24.88 1.27
CA PHE A 261 30.81 -25.48 2.45
C PHE A 261 30.46 -26.97 2.56
N TYR A 262 29.21 -27.34 2.27
CA TYR A 262 28.78 -28.74 2.23
C TYR A 262 29.42 -29.53 1.07
N LEU A 263 29.67 -28.89 -0.07
CA LEU A 263 30.36 -29.52 -1.21
C LEU A 263 31.89 -29.65 -1.03
N ARG A 264 32.49 -29.00 -0.03
CA ARG A 264 33.95 -28.93 0.14
C ARG A 264 34.49 -29.68 1.35
N VAL A 265 33.70 -30.52 2.03
CA VAL A 265 34.19 -31.39 3.10
C VAL A 265 35.06 -32.49 2.49
N PRO A 266 36.39 -32.49 2.69
CA PRO A 266 37.21 -33.65 2.37
C PRO A 266 37.08 -34.65 3.51
N VAL A 267 36.78 -35.91 3.18
CA VAL A 267 37.07 -37.05 4.08
C VAL A 267 38.57 -37.24 4.17
#